data_AF-A0A645H4P6-F1
#
_entry.id   AF-A0A645H4P6-F1
#
_cell.length_a   1.000
_cell.length_b   1.000
_cell.length_c   1.000
_cell.angle_alpha   90.00
_cell.angle_beta   90.00
_cell.angle_gamma   90.00
#
_symmetry.space_group_name_H-M   'P 1'
#
loop_
_entity.id
_entity.type
_entity.pdbx_description
1 polymer ?
#
loop_
_entity_poly.entity_id
_entity_poly.type
_entity_poly.pdbx_seq_one_letter_code
_entity_poly.pdbx_strand_id
1 'polypeptide(L)'
;MYSDPMQACDVYTRQCSTLVSTVDLATMGATLAAGGLNPVSQKRVLTASNVPFILAEMTMEGLYTSSGDWAYTVGLPGKSGVGGGILAVVPGVMAIAGFSPPLDPAGNSVRGQKMVAAVAKALGYNLYRVPGA
;
A
#
# COMPACT_ATOMS: atom_id res chain seq x y z
N MET A 1 8.69 -18.00 22.21
CA MET A 1 7.49 -18.05 21.34
C MET A 1 6.54 -16.96 21.81
N TYR A 2 6.02 -16.11 20.92
CA TYR A 2 5.36 -14.84 21.29
C TYR A 2 3.85 -14.96 21.57
N SER A 3 3.22 -16.10 21.25
CA SER A 3 1.81 -16.45 21.54
C SER A 3 1.52 -17.91 21.15
N ASP A 4 0.29 -18.38 21.39
CA ASP A 4 -0.20 -19.65 20.84
C ASP A 4 -0.34 -19.59 19.30
N PRO A 5 0.17 -20.57 18.54
CA PRO A 5 0.14 -20.54 17.08
C PRO A 5 -1.27 -20.48 16.46
N MET A 6 -2.23 -21.19 17.04
CA MET A 6 -3.60 -21.24 16.50
C MET A 6 -4.36 -19.96 16.82
N GLN A 7 -4.10 -19.37 17.98
CA GLN A 7 -4.59 -18.03 18.30
C GLN A 7 -4.06 -16.99 17.31
N ALA A 8 -2.77 -17.00 16.98
CA ALA A 8 -2.19 -16.08 16.01
C ALA A 8 -2.80 -16.27 14.61
N CYS A 9 -2.98 -17.53 14.19
CA CYS A 9 -3.62 -17.88 12.91
C CYS A 9 -5.07 -17.38 12.82
N ASP A 10 -5.86 -17.53 13.89
CA ASP A 10 -7.24 -17.06 13.95
C ASP A 10 -7.31 -15.52 13.84
N VAL A 11 -6.51 -14.80 14.64
CA VAL A 11 -6.49 -13.33 14.61
C VAL A 11 -6.05 -12.79 13.23
N TYR A 12 -5.05 -13.40 12.61
CA TYR A 12 -4.61 -13.06 11.25
C TYR A 12 -5.72 -13.27 10.21
N THR A 13 -6.42 -14.42 10.28
CA THR A 13 -7.51 -14.75 9.37
C THR A 13 -8.65 -13.73 9.49
N ARG A 14 -9.01 -13.33 10.72
CA ARG A 14 -10.00 -12.29 10.97
C ARG A 14 -9.57 -10.93 10.42
N GLN A 15 -8.30 -10.54 10.59
CA GLN A 15 -7.76 -9.29 10.04
C GLN A 15 -7.93 -9.24 8.51
N CYS A 16 -7.63 -10.34 7.81
CA CYS A 16 -7.77 -10.44 6.35
C CYS A 16 -9.23 -10.50 5.85
N SER A 17 -10.21 -10.68 6.74
CA SER A 17 -11.63 -10.85 6.41
C SER A 17 -12.46 -9.58 6.56
N THR A 18 -11.82 -8.43 6.80
CA THR A 18 -12.48 -7.14 6.90
C THR A 18 -12.84 -6.59 5.52
N LEU A 19 -14.01 -5.96 5.39
CA LEU A 19 -14.46 -5.32 4.16
C LEU A 19 -14.05 -3.84 4.17
N VAL A 20 -13.41 -3.41 3.10
CA VAL A 20 -13.04 -2.01 2.86
C VAL A 20 -13.30 -1.64 1.41
N SER A 21 -13.73 -0.40 1.15
CA SER A 21 -13.83 0.15 -0.21
C SER A 21 -12.47 0.65 -0.70
N THR A 22 -12.37 1.01 -1.99
CA THR A 22 -11.17 1.64 -2.54
C THR A 22 -10.87 2.99 -1.86
N VAL A 23 -11.90 3.75 -1.46
CA VAL A 23 -11.74 5.03 -0.76
C VAL A 23 -11.23 4.81 0.67
N ASP A 24 -11.68 3.76 1.34
CA ASP A 24 -11.16 3.39 2.67
C ASP A 24 -9.68 3.01 2.57
N LEU A 25 -9.31 2.19 1.58
CA LEU A 25 -7.93 1.80 1.35
C LEU A 25 -7.02 3.00 1.04
N ALA A 26 -7.49 3.92 0.18
CA ALA A 26 -6.78 5.17 -0.08
C ALA A 26 -6.63 6.02 1.19
N THR A 27 -7.66 6.09 2.03
CA THR A 27 -7.62 6.82 3.31
C THR A 27 -6.62 6.22 4.29
N MET A 28 -6.55 4.89 4.38
CA MET A 28 -5.56 4.18 5.18
C MET A 28 -4.14 4.48 4.70
N GLY A 29 -3.90 4.42 3.39
CA GLY A 29 -2.62 4.81 2.81
C GLY A 29 -2.27 6.29 3.02
N ALA A 30 -3.25 7.18 2.90
CA ALA A 30 -3.05 8.61 3.09
C ALA A 30 -2.73 8.95 4.56
N THR A 31 -3.20 8.12 5.50
CA THR A 31 -2.76 8.18 6.90
C THR A 31 -1.26 7.90 7.02
N LEU A 32 -0.72 6.94 6.26
CA LEU A 32 0.73 6.70 6.19
C LEU A 32 1.43 7.86 5.49
N ALA A 33 0.91 8.35 4.36
CA ALA A 33 1.46 9.50 3.65
C ALA A 33 1.61 10.73 4.56
N ALA A 34 0.64 10.97 5.44
CA ALA A 34 0.60 12.06 6.39
C ALA A 34 1.32 11.77 7.73
N GLY A 35 2.24 10.80 7.77
CA GLY A 35 3.04 10.53 8.96
C GLY A 35 2.21 10.05 10.16
N GLY A 36 1.16 9.27 9.89
CA GLY A 36 0.30 8.64 10.90
C GLY A 36 -0.93 9.47 11.31
N LEU A 37 -1.13 10.65 10.72
CA LEU A 37 -2.34 11.46 10.92
C LEU A 37 -3.39 11.07 9.87
N ASN A 38 -4.57 10.60 10.30
CA ASN A 38 -5.63 10.30 9.36
C ASN A 38 -6.21 11.61 8.79
N PRO A 39 -6.18 11.84 7.47
CA PRO A 39 -6.53 13.13 6.88
C PRO A 39 -8.04 13.41 6.85
N VAL A 40 -8.89 12.40 7.05
CA VAL A 40 -10.35 12.57 7.07
C VAL A 40 -10.82 12.88 8.49
N SER A 41 -10.40 12.07 9.45
CA SER A 41 -10.82 12.22 10.86
C SER A 41 -9.95 13.18 11.67
N GLN A 42 -8.80 13.60 11.14
CA GLN A 42 -7.81 14.44 11.82
C GLN A 42 -7.25 13.83 13.11
N LYS A 43 -7.34 12.50 13.28
CA LYS A 43 -6.81 11.77 14.42
C LYS A 43 -5.44 11.19 14.12
N ARG A 44 -4.51 11.33 15.06
CA ARG A 44 -3.21 10.63 15.01
C ARG A 44 -3.43 9.16 15.38
N VAL A 45 -3.21 8.27 14.41
CA VAL A 45 -3.33 6.82 14.56
C VAL A 45 -1.97 6.17 14.79
N LEU A 46 -0.90 6.74 14.21
CA LEU A 46 0.47 6.26 14.36
C LEU A 46 1.41 7.39 14.79
N THR A 47 2.44 7.02 15.56
CA THR A 47 3.60 7.89 15.79
C THR A 47 4.36 8.05 14.48
N ALA A 48 4.68 9.29 14.10
CA ALA A 48 5.30 9.59 12.81
C ALA A 48 6.63 8.85 12.57
N SER A 49 7.40 8.60 13.64
CA SER A 49 8.66 7.86 13.58
C SER A 49 8.49 6.39 13.13
N ASN A 50 7.30 5.81 13.28
CA ASN A 50 7.06 4.42 12.90
C ASN A 50 6.73 4.26 11.41
N VAL A 51 6.28 5.33 10.75
CA VAL A 51 5.82 5.29 9.37
C VAL A 51 6.93 4.93 8.37
N PRO A 52 8.16 5.48 8.45
CA PRO A 52 9.23 5.11 7.52
C PRO A 52 9.53 3.61 7.48
N PHE A 53 9.45 2.91 8.63
CA PHE A 53 9.65 1.46 8.67
C PHE A 53 8.54 0.70 7.93
N ILE A 54 7.28 1.11 8.10
CA ILE A 54 6.15 0.53 7.37
C ILE A 54 6.32 0.75 5.86
N LEU A 55 6.68 1.96 5.45
CA LEU A 55 6.89 2.29 4.04
C LEU A 55 8.08 1.55 3.43
N ALA A 56 9.16 1.32 4.20
CA ALA A 56 10.28 0.51 3.76
C ALA A 56 9.84 -0.93 3.47
N GLU A 57 9.15 -1.59 4.40
CA GLU A 57 8.63 -2.96 4.21
C GLU A 57 7.66 -3.05 3.02
N MET A 58 6.77 -2.05 2.87
CA MET A 58 5.89 -1.94 1.71
C MET A 58 6.65 -1.79 0.39
N THR A 59 7.82 -1.14 0.41
CA THR A 59 8.65 -0.98 -0.79
C THR A 59 9.36 -2.28 -1.15
N MET A 60 9.88 -2.99 -0.15
CA MET A 60 10.68 -4.20 -0.36
C MET A 60 9.83 -5.43 -0.69
N GLU A 61 8.69 -5.61 -0.02
CA GLU A 61 7.91 -6.86 -0.06
C GLU A 61 6.42 -6.66 -0.35
N GLY A 62 6.00 -5.43 -0.69
CA GLY A 62 4.60 -5.05 -0.80
C GLY A 62 3.79 -5.81 -1.86
N LEU A 63 4.43 -6.19 -2.96
CA LEU A 63 3.82 -6.87 -4.11
C LEU A 63 4.41 -8.28 -4.33
N TYR A 64 4.87 -8.91 -3.24
CA TYR A 64 5.47 -10.25 -3.25
C TYR A 64 6.70 -10.30 -4.17
N THR A 65 6.80 -11.32 -5.01
CA THR A 65 7.88 -11.51 -5.97
C THR A 65 7.99 -10.40 -7.02
N SER A 66 6.95 -9.57 -7.18
CA SER A 66 6.93 -8.42 -8.10
C SER A 66 7.29 -7.08 -7.44
N SER A 67 7.71 -7.07 -6.16
CA SER A 67 8.03 -5.82 -5.46
C SER A 67 9.20 -5.06 -6.10
N GLY A 68 10.22 -5.77 -6.57
CA GLY A 68 11.34 -5.17 -7.30
C GLY A 68 10.89 -4.50 -8.61
N ASP A 69 10.05 -5.18 -9.40
CA ASP A 69 9.50 -4.64 -10.65
C ASP A 69 8.62 -3.41 -10.39
N TRP A 70 7.82 -3.44 -9.32
CA TRP A 70 6.99 -2.32 -8.90
C TRP A 70 7.83 -1.11 -8.46
N ALA A 71 8.86 -1.34 -7.64
CA ALA A 71 9.80 -0.30 -7.24
C ALA A 71 10.53 0.31 -8.46
N TYR A 72 10.90 -0.51 -9.43
CA TYR A 72 11.55 -0.04 -10.65
C TYR A 72 10.62 0.79 -11.55
N THR A 73 9.41 0.30 -11.80
CA THR A 73 8.49 0.89 -12.79
C THR A 73 7.59 1.99 -12.24
N VAL A 74 7.20 1.90 -10.97
CA VAL A 74 6.30 2.85 -10.29
C VAL A 74 7.05 3.66 -9.23
N GLY A 75 7.93 3.03 -8.47
CA GLY A 75 8.79 3.70 -7.49
C GLY A 75 8.05 4.28 -6.29
N LEU A 76 7.00 3.61 -5.81
CA LEU A 76 6.24 4.00 -4.63
C LEU A 76 6.05 2.80 -3.69
N PRO A 77 6.10 2.97 -2.36
CA PRO A 77 5.72 1.95 -1.38
C PRO A 77 4.33 1.40 -1.71
N GLY A 78 4.24 0.09 -1.91
CA GLY A 78 3.03 -0.56 -2.40
C GLY A 78 2.49 -1.64 -1.46
N LYS A 79 1.23 -2.02 -1.63
CA LYS A 79 0.73 -3.30 -1.11
C LYS A 79 -0.38 -3.84 -2.00
N SER A 80 -0.34 -5.14 -2.28
CA SER A 80 -1.44 -5.88 -2.90
C SER A 80 -2.20 -6.76 -1.91
N GLY A 81 -3.43 -7.10 -2.27
CA GLY A 81 -4.21 -8.14 -1.62
C GLY A 81 -5.00 -8.98 -2.62
N VAL A 82 -5.15 -10.27 -2.33
CA VAL A 82 -5.83 -11.25 -3.21
C VAL A 82 -7.33 -10.96 -3.41
N GLY A 83 -7.93 -10.08 -2.60
CA GLY A 83 -9.26 -9.53 -2.88
C GLY A 83 -9.30 -8.61 -4.10
N GLY A 84 -8.15 -8.21 -4.65
CA GLY A 84 -8.03 -7.36 -5.85
C GLY A 84 -7.65 -5.91 -5.55
N GLY A 85 -7.34 -5.57 -4.30
CA GLY A 85 -6.89 -4.24 -3.90
C GLY A 85 -5.40 -4.01 -4.16
N ILE A 86 -5.07 -2.80 -4.61
CA ILE A 86 -3.69 -2.28 -4.72
C ILE A 86 -3.65 -0.93 -4.03
N LEU A 87 -2.66 -0.73 -3.18
CA LEU A 87 -2.36 0.54 -2.52
C LEU A 87 -0.96 0.99 -2.89
N ALA A 88 -0.78 2.28 -3.15
CA ALA A 88 0.52 2.95 -3.20
C ALA A 88 0.51 4.23 -2.38
N VAL A 89 1.62 4.52 -1.69
CA VAL A 89 1.77 5.70 -0.84
C VAL A 89 2.75 6.67 -1.46
N VAL A 90 2.39 7.95 -1.57
CA VAL A 90 3.30 9.05 -1.91
C VAL A 90 3.60 9.80 -0.61
N PRO A 91 4.75 9.56 0.04
CA PRO A 91 5.04 10.13 1.36
C PRO A 91 4.97 11.66 1.35
N GLY A 92 4.26 12.23 2.33
CA GLY A 92 4.03 13.66 2.46
C GLY A 92 2.96 14.26 1.54
N VAL A 93 2.34 13.47 0.65
CA VAL A 93 1.42 13.99 -0.37
C VAL A 93 0.05 13.31 -0.34
N MET A 94 -0.02 12.04 -0.71
CA MET A 94 -1.29 11.32 -0.92
C MET A 94 -1.09 9.80 -0.89
N ALA A 95 -2.19 9.07 -1.03
CA ALA A 95 -2.14 7.67 -1.42
C ALA A 95 -3.10 7.39 -2.57
N ILE A 96 -2.76 6.37 -3.35
CA ILE A 96 -3.49 5.96 -4.54
C ILE A 96 -3.92 4.53 -4.33
N ALA A 97 -5.21 4.25 -4.50
CA ALA A 97 -5.75 2.90 -4.42
C ALA A 97 -6.46 2.52 -5.72
N GLY A 98 -6.36 1.25 -6.09
CA GLY A 98 -7.07 0.64 -7.21
C GLY A 98 -7.68 -0.69 -6.79
N PHE A 99 -8.79 -1.06 -7.40
CA PHE A 99 -9.46 -2.32 -7.12
C PHE A 99 -9.92 -3.00 -8.40
N SER A 100 -9.56 -4.27 -8.56
CA SER A 100 -10.17 -5.17 -9.55
C SER A 100 -9.88 -6.63 -9.19
N PRO A 101 -10.89 -7.51 -9.13
CA PRO A 101 -10.68 -8.90 -8.69
C PRO A 101 -9.67 -9.75 -9.48
N PRO A 102 -9.57 -9.67 -10.83
CA PRO A 102 -8.66 -10.55 -11.58
C PRO A 102 -7.19 -10.31 -11.23
N LEU A 103 -6.49 -11.39 -10.89
CA LEU A 103 -5.10 -11.39 -10.44
C LEU A 103 -4.15 -11.92 -11.54
N ASP A 104 -2.91 -11.47 -11.49
CA ASP A 104 -1.80 -12.05 -12.24
C ASP A 104 -1.21 -13.29 -11.53
N PRO A 105 -0.23 -14.00 -12.12
CA PRO A 105 0.38 -15.18 -11.50
C PRO A 105 1.10 -14.91 -10.16
N ALA A 106 1.45 -13.65 -9.85
CA ALA A 106 2.04 -13.27 -8.56
C ALA A 106 0.96 -12.97 -7.50
N GLY A 107 -0.32 -13.05 -7.85
CA GLY A 107 -1.44 -12.77 -6.94
C GLY A 107 -1.80 -11.29 -6.83
N ASN A 108 -1.30 -10.44 -7.74
CA ASN A 108 -1.55 -9.00 -7.72
C ASN A 108 -2.67 -8.64 -8.72
N SER A 109 -3.52 -7.67 -8.37
CA SER A 109 -4.61 -7.23 -9.27
C SER A 109 -4.06 -6.68 -10.59
N VAL A 110 -4.45 -7.27 -11.72
CA VAL A 110 -3.94 -6.87 -13.06
C VAL A 110 -4.31 -5.42 -13.36
N ARG A 111 -5.60 -5.08 -13.19
CA ARG A 111 -6.10 -3.73 -13.49
C ARG A 111 -5.79 -2.76 -12.36
N GLY A 112 -5.79 -3.22 -11.10
CA GLY A 112 -5.42 -2.40 -9.95
C GLY A 112 -4.02 -1.81 -10.08
N GLN A 113 -3.04 -2.65 -10.45
CA GLN A 113 -1.66 -2.22 -10.67
C GLN A 113 -1.58 -1.14 -11.76
N LYS A 114 -2.22 -1.38 -12.91
CA LYS A 114 -2.23 -0.46 -14.04
C LYS A 114 -2.87 0.89 -13.70
N MET A 115 -3.99 0.89 -12.99
CA MET A 115 -4.67 2.11 -12.57
C MET A 115 -3.80 2.95 -11.64
N VAL A 116 -3.23 2.32 -10.60
CA VAL A 116 -2.39 3.01 -9.61
C VAL A 116 -1.11 3.55 -10.26
N ALA A 117 -0.45 2.75 -11.10
CA ALA A 117 0.73 3.16 -11.84
C ALA A 117 0.43 4.32 -12.82
N ALA A 118 -0.72 4.29 -13.50
CA ALA A 118 -1.12 5.36 -14.41
C ALA A 118 -1.32 6.69 -13.69
N VAL A 119 -1.98 6.69 -12.51
CA VAL A 119 -2.16 7.90 -11.70
C VAL A 119 -0.80 8.43 -11.21
N ALA A 120 0.05 7.57 -10.65
CA ALA A 120 1.38 7.95 -10.18
C ALA A 120 2.21 8.58 -11.31
N LYS A 121 2.20 7.96 -12.50
CA LYS A 121 2.90 8.46 -13.69
C LYS A 121 2.33 9.79 -14.18
N ALA A 122 1.01 9.93 -14.26
CA ALA A 122 0.36 11.15 -14.73
C ALA A 122 0.66 12.35 -13.82
N LEU A 123 0.78 12.11 -12.52
CA LEU A 123 1.14 13.14 -11.53
C LEU A 123 2.65 13.29 -11.32
N GLY A 124 3.46 12.42 -11.93
CA GLY A 124 4.91 12.48 -11.87
C GLY A 124 5.51 12.11 -10.52
N TYR A 125 4.82 11.28 -9.72
CA TYR A 125 5.30 10.80 -8.43
C TYR A 125 6.07 9.49 -8.56
N ASN A 126 7.30 9.49 -8.04
CA ASN A 126 8.17 8.34 -7.88
C ASN A 126 9.29 8.74 -6.90
N LEU A 127 9.60 7.90 -5.91
CA LEU A 127 10.61 8.18 -4.87
C LEU A 127 12.03 8.35 -5.42
N TYR A 128 12.31 7.76 -6.57
CA TYR A 128 13.62 7.74 -7.22
C TYR A 128 13.74 8.75 -8.37
N ARG A 129 12.68 9.55 -8.61
CA ARG A 129 12.73 10.57 -9.64
C ARG A 129 13.72 11.65 -9.27
N VAL A 130 14.71 11.88 -10.12
CA VAL A 130 15.64 13.00 -10.01
C VAL A 130 15.00 14.22 -10.70
N PRO A 131 14.75 15.34 -9.99
CA PRO A 131 14.21 16.55 -10.61
C PRO A 131 15.12 17.03 -11.75
N GLY A 132 14.55 17.27 -12.93
CA GLY A 132 15.27 17.78 -14.10
C GLY A 132 16.02 16.73 -14.94
N ALA A 133 15.96 15.45 -14.55
CA ALA A 133 16.35 14.32 -15.39
C ALA A 133 15.18 13.84 -16.27
#